data_AF-A0A948D2K4-F1
#
_entry.id   AF-A0A948D2K4-F1
#
_cell.length_a   1.000
_cell.length_b   1.000
_cell.length_c   1.000
_cell.angle_alpha   90.00
_cell.angle_beta   90.00
_cell.angle_gamma   90.00
#
_symmetry.space_group_name_H-M   'P 1'
#
loop_
_entity.id
_entity.type
_entity.pdbx_description
1 polymer ?
#
loop_
_entity_poly.entity_id
_entity_poly.type
_entity_poly.pdbx_seq_one_letter_code
_entity_poly.pdbx_strand_id
1 'polypeptide(L)'
;MTEENTPTKDQLEAEALVADADEHGGAPLLVKVATVKAYLKAKGEVRVGGEFMACFNDEVARMLDRAYARCADNNRKTVRPSDL
;
A
#
# COMPACT_ATOMS: atom_id res chain seq x y z
N MET A 1 30.00 -22.42 -6.56
CA MET A 1 28.74 -22.46 -7.31
C MET A 1 27.85 -21.39 -6.69
N THR A 2 27.79 -20.22 -7.31
CA THR A 2 26.94 -19.11 -6.87
C THR A 2 25.53 -19.42 -7.36
N GLU A 3 24.66 -19.84 -6.45
CA GLU A 3 23.24 -20.04 -6.76
C GLU A 3 22.63 -18.68 -7.13
N GLU A 4 22.25 -18.54 -8.40
CA GLU A 4 21.49 -17.40 -8.90
C GLU A 4 20.14 -17.37 -8.18
N ASN A 5 19.96 -16.37 -7.31
CA ASN A 5 18.70 -16.12 -6.62
C ASN A 5 17.71 -15.51 -7.63
N THR A 6 17.02 -16.36 -8.38
CA THR A 6 15.96 -15.94 -9.31
C THR A 6 14.79 -15.37 -8.50
N PRO A 7 14.44 -14.09 -8.68
CA PRO A 7 13.37 -13.46 -7.92
C PRO A 7 12.02 -14.15 -8.21
N THR A 8 11.20 -14.32 -7.17
CA THR A 8 9.88 -14.95 -7.30
C THR A 8 8.93 -14.06 -8.09
N LYS A 9 7.88 -14.64 -8.67
CA LYS A 9 6.84 -13.89 -9.39
C LYS A 9 6.24 -12.76 -8.54
N ASP A 10 6.06 -12.99 -7.23
CA ASP A 10 5.59 -11.97 -6.29
C ASP A 10 6.60 -10.83 -6.10
N GLN A 11 7.91 -11.11 -6.16
CA GLN A 11 8.97 -10.09 -6.10
C GLN A 11 9.03 -9.26 -7.39
N LEU A 12 8.88 -9.92 -8.56
CA LEU A 12 8.82 -9.24 -9.86
C LEU A 12 7.56 -8.37 -10.01
N GLU A 13 6.41 -8.82 -9.50
CA GLU A 13 5.16 -8.03 -9.47
C GLU A 13 5.25 -6.86 -8.49
N ALA A 14 5.90 -7.06 -7.32
CA ALA A 14 6.17 -5.98 -6.39
C ALA A 14 7.10 -4.92 -7.02
N GLU A 15 8.19 -5.32 -7.67
CA GLU A 15 9.13 -4.43 -8.37
C GLU A 15 8.46 -3.66 -9.52
N ALA A 16 7.62 -4.32 -10.31
CA ALA A 16 6.86 -3.69 -11.39
C ALA A 16 5.86 -2.64 -10.87
N LEU A 17 5.29 -2.83 -9.67
CA LEU A 17 4.40 -1.85 -9.04
C LEU A 17 5.16 -0.60 -8.55
N VAL A 18 6.44 -0.74 -8.20
CA VAL A 18 7.29 0.41 -7.78
C VAL A 18 7.72 1.27 -8.98
N ALA A 19 7.66 0.73 -10.19
CA ALA A 19 8.08 1.43 -11.42
C ALA A 19 7.07 2.48 -11.93
N ASP A 20 5.81 2.45 -11.46
CA ASP A 20 4.77 3.45 -11.77
C ASP A 20 4.69 4.58 -10.72
N ALA A 21 5.71 4.71 -9.85
CA ALA A 21 5.82 5.81 -8.89
C ALA A 21 6.37 7.07 -9.59
N ASP A 22 5.45 7.79 -10.22
CA ASP A 22 5.59 9.12 -10.82
C ASP A 22 6.30 10.13 -9.88
N GLU A 23 7.45 10.65 -10.34
CA GLU A 23 8.24 11.86 -10.02
C GLU A 23 8.26 12.54 -8.62
N HIS A 24 7.67 11.97 -7.56
CA HIS A 24 7.66 12.59 -6.24
C HIS A 24 8.15 11.69 -5.09
N GLY A 25 9.02 10.71 -5.35
CA GLY A 25 9.73 9.96 -4.29
C GLY A 25 8.82 9.35 -3.20
N GLY A 26 7.52 9.23 -3.47
CA GLY A 26 6.48 8.82 -2.54
C GLY A 26 6.23 7.33 -2.66
N ALA A 27 5.82 6.71 -1.55
CA ALA A 27 5.47 5.30 -1.50
C ALA A 27 4.46 4.93 -2.60
N PRO A 28 4.51 3.69 -3.14
CA PRO A 28 3.57 3.25 -4.17
C PRO A 28 2.11 3.45 -3.71
N LEU A 29 1.23 3.75 -4.66
CA LEU A 29 -0.19 3.93 -4.38
C LEU A 29 -0.83 2.59 -3.98
N LEU A 30 -1.22 2.47 -2.73
CA LEU A 30 -1.86 1.28 -2.14
C LEU A 30 -3.36 1.22 -2.42
N VAL A 31 -3.95 2.34 -2.86
CA VAL A 31 -5.39 2.51 -3.01
C VAL A 31 -5.74 3.15 -4.35
N LYS A 32 -6.78 2.62 -5.00
CA LYS A 32 -7.30 3.20 -6.25
C LYS A 32 -8.01 4.52 -5.98
N VAL A 33 -7.40 5.62 -6.39
CA VAL A 33 -7.90 7.00 -6.18
C VAL A 33 -9.35 7.17 -6.62
N ALA A 34 -9.71 6.62 -7.79
CA ALA A 34 -11.08 6.73 -8.32
C ALA A 34 -12.13 6.11 -7.37
N THR A 35 -11.80 4.98 -6.75
CA THR A 35 -12.70 4.30 -5.80
C THR A 35 -12.89 5.12 -4.53
N VAL A 36 -11.81 5.70 -4.00
CA VAL A 36 -11.87 6.58 -2.82
C VAL A 36 -12.71 7.81 -3.10
N LYS A 37 -12.49 8.48 -4.23
CA LYS A 37 -13.28 9.65 -4.64
C LYS A 37 -14.75 9.32 -4.84
N ALA A 38 -15.06 8.17 -5.46
CA ALA A 38 -16.44 7.71 -5.63
C ALA A 38 -17.11 7.45 -4.27
N TYR A 39 -16.40 6.81 -3.34
CA TYR A 39 -16.90 6.56 -1.98
C TYR A 39 -17.22 7.87 -1.24
N LEU A 40 -16.31 8.85 -1.28
CA LEU A 40 -16.51 10.15 -0.63
C LEU A 40 -17.67 10.93 -1.26
N LYS A 41 -17.80 10.92 -2.58
CA LYS A 41 -18.92 11.56 -3.30
C LYS A 41 -20.28 10.93 -2.95
N ALA A 42 -20.31 9.62 -2.71
CA ALA A 42 -21.54 8.94 -2.28
C ALA A 42 -22.00 9.36 -0.87
N LYS A 43 -21.13 9.96 -0.05
CA LYS A 43 -21.46 10.48 1.29
C LYS A 43 -22.01 11.91 1.25
N GLY A 44 -22.01 12.57 0.08
CA GLY A 44 -22.51 13.93 -0.11
C GLY A 44 -21.57 14.78 -0.98
N GLU A 45 -21.78 16.10 -0.96
CA GLU A 45 -20.94 17.05 -1.69
C GLU A 45 -19.61 17.33 -0.97
N VAL A 46 -18.75 16.31 -0.87
CA VAL A 46 -17.40 16.44 -0.31
C VAL A 46 -16.41 16.79 -1.41
N ARG A 47 -15.71 17.91 -1.24
CA ARG A 47 -14.55 18.28 -2.06
C ARG A 47 -13.28 17.77 -1.38
N VAL A 48 -12.36 17.25 -2.18
CA VAL A 48 -11.10 16.66 -1.71
C VAL A 48 -9.97 17.61 -2.07
N GLY A 49 -9.13 17.97 -1.10
CA GLY A 49 -7.94 18.79 -1.33
C GLY A 49 -6.90 18.05 -2.19
N GLY A 50 -6.04 18.80 -2.90
CA GLY A 50 -5.07 18.22 -3.85
C GLY A 50 -4.14 17.17 -3.22
N GLU A 51 -3.68 17.43 -2.00
CA GLU A 51 -2.73 16.55 -1.28
C GLU A 51 -3.41 15.42 -0.48
N PHE A 52 -4.75 15.43 -0.39
CA PHE A 52 -5.47 14.46 0.44
C PHE A 52 -5.16 13.02 0.05
N MET A 53 -5.07 12.73 -1.25
CA MET A 53 -4.83 11.36 -1.72
C MET A 53 -3.44 10.85 -1.33
N ALA A 54 -2.43 11.72 -1.32
CA ALA A 54 -1.09 11.38 -0.87
C ALA A 54 -1.11 11.08 0.64
N CYS A 55 -1.67 11.99 1.45
CA CYS A 55 -1.79 11.79 2.90
C CYS A 55 -2.61 10.54 3.27
N PHE A 56 -3.69 10.26 2.53
CA PHE A 56 -4.49 9.07 2.73
C PHE A 56 -3.70 7.80 2.40
N ASN A 57 -2.90 7.81 1.33
CA ASN A 57 -2.04 6.70 0.98
C ASN A 57 -1.01 6.40 2.09
N ASP A 58 -0.38 7.45 2.63
CA ASP A 58 0.57 7.33 3.73
C ASP A 58 -0.08 6.70 4.98
N GLU A 59 -1.32 7.07 5.28
CA GLU A 59 -2.03 6.51 6.44
C GLU A 59 -2.37 5.03 6.24
N VAL A 60 -2.74 4.63 5.03
CA VAL A 60 -2.94 3.21 4.68
C VAL A 60 -1.63 2.45 4.78
N ALA A 61 -0.52 3.03 4.31
CA ALA A 61 0.81 2.41 4.43
C ALA A 61 1.18 2.17 5.91
N ARG A 62 1.05 3.20 6.76
CA ARG A 62 1.31 3.06 8.21
C ARG A 62 0.41 2.02 8.86
N MET A 63 -0.85 1.91 8.43
CA MET A 63 -1.75 0.88 8.94
C MET A 63 -1.25 -0.53 8.58
N LEU A 64 -0.79 -0.74 7.35
CA LEU A 64 -0.24 -2.02 6.90
C LEU A 64 1.09 -2.35 7.59
N ASP A 65 1.96 -1.36 7.79
CA ASP A 65 3.22 -1.54 8.52
C ASP A 65 2.98 -1.99 9.96
N ARG A 66 1.98 -1.41 10.63
CA ARG A 66 1.56 -1.85 11.97
C ARG A 66 1.04 -3.28 11.96
N ALA A 67 0.23 -3.64 10.98
CA ALA A 67 -0.30 -4.99 10.85
C ALA A 67 0.81 -6.02 10.59
N TYR A 68 1.78 -5.67 9.75
CA TYR A 68 2.96 -6.48 9.51
C TYR A 68 3.77 -6.66 10.80
N ALA A 69 4.05 -5.58 11.54
CA ALA A 69 4.77 -5.64 12.80
C ALA A 69 4.09 -6.57 13.81
N ARG A 70 2.77 -6.45 14.01
CA ARG A 70 2.02 -7.36 14.89
C ARG A 70 2.04 -8.81 14.43
N CYS A 71 2.01 -9.05 13.11
CA CYS A 71 2.14 -10.40 12.56
C CYS A 71 3.52 -10.99 12.89
N ALA A 72 4.58 -10.20 12.72
CA ALA A 72 5.95 -10.58 13.02
C ALA A 72 6.16 -10.84 14.53
N ASP A 73 5.62 -9.98 15.40
CA ASP A 73 5.67 -10.15 16.86
C ASP A 73 4.99 -11.44 17.33
N ASN A 74 3.96 -11.87 16.62
CA ASN A 74 3.26 -13.13 16.87
C ASN A 74 3.95 -14.34 16.21
N ASN A 75 5.16 -14.18 15.68
CA ASN A 75 5.91 -15.20 14.93
C ASN A 75 5.13 -15.81 13.76
N ARG A 76 4.23 -15.03 13.14
CA ARG A 76 3.43 -15.47 12.00
C ARG A 76 4.00 -14.89 10.70
N LYS A 77 3.85 -15.65 9.62
CA LYS A 77 4.17 -15.23 8.25
C LYS A 77 2.93 -14.84 7.44
N THR A 78 1.76 -14.82 8.08
CA THR A 78 0.47 -14.53 7.45
C THR A 78 -0.24 -13.49 8.27
N VAL A 79 -0.43 -12.30 7.68
CA VAL A 79 -1.19 -11.21 8.25
C VAL A 79 -2.66 -11.64 8.34
N ARG A 80 -3.30 -11.36 9.47
CA ARG A 80 -4.70 -11.71 9.76
C ARG A 80 -5.50 -10.43 9.98
N PRO A 81 -6.84 -10.49 9.91
CA PRO A 81 -7.69 -9.35 10.27
C PRO A 81 -7.44 -8.81 11.68
N SER A 82 -7.01 -9.68 12.62
CA SER A 82 -6.65 -9.28 13.99
C SER A 82 -5.39 -8.43 14.08
N ASP A 83 -4.60 -8.32 13.01
CA ASP A 83 -3.37 -7.54 12.98
C ASP A 83 -3.61 -6.08 12.59
N LEU A 84 -4.74 -5.74 11.97
CA LEU A 84 -5.08 -4.36 11.58
C LEU A 84 -5.23 -3.42 12.77
#